data_AF-A0A2T4RXG2-F1
#
_entry.id   AF-A0A2T4RXG2-F1
#
_cell.length_a   1.000
_cell.length_b   1.000
_cell.length_c   1.000
_cell.angle_alpha   90.00
_cell.angle_beta   90.00
_cell.angle_gamma   90.00
#
_symmetry.space_group_name_H-M   'P 1'
#
loop_
_entity.id
_entity.type
_entity.pdbx_description
1 polymer ?
#
loop_
_entity_poly.entity_id
_entity_poly.type
_entity_poly.pdbx_seq_one_letter_code
_entity_poly.pdbx_strand_id
1 'polypeptide(L)'
;VFSILRFLLPFIVIFLLFSTLYALAPNINIKFKSVLPGALFASIVWILGTAAFGFYVSNFSNYSKTYGSIGGIIVLMLWLYITGFIIIVGAEINASINQRRTLKHGDSLEEREFERAEMQNPHTER
;
A
#
# COMPACT_ATOMS: atom_id res chain seq x y z
N VAL A 1 -26.00 -11.48 10.18
CA VAL A 1 -25.05 -10.85 11.13
C VAL A 1 -23.75 -11.65 11.24
N PHE A 2 -23.77 -12.92 11.65
CA PHE A 2 -22.56 -13.76 11.78
C PHE A 2 -21.69 -13.85 10.52
N SER A 3 -22.28 -13.98 9.33
CA SER A 3 -21.52 -14.06 8.07
C SER A 3 -20.75 -12.79 7.75
N ILE A 4 -21.35 -11.62 7.99
CA ILE A 4 -20.71 -10.31 7.74
C ILE A 4 -19.52 -10.14 8.67
N LEU A 5 -19.69 -10.47 9.96
CA LEU A 5 -18.63 -10.37 10.96
C LEU A 5 -17.42 -11.26 10.61
N ARG A 6 -17.67 -12.45 10.05
CA ARG A 6 -16.63 -13.41 9.66
C ARG A 6 -15.71 -12.89 8.54
N PHE A 7 -16.23 -12.09 7.60
CA PHE A 7 -15.42 -11.53 6.51
C PHE A 7 -14.89 -10.13 6.80
N LEU A 8 -15.64 -9.36 7.59
CA LEU A 8 -15.27 -7.98 7.91
C LEU A 8 -14.16 -7.90 8.96
N LEU A 9 -14.16 -8.81 9.94
CA LEU A 9 -13.13 -8.83 10.98
C LEU A 9 -11.72 -9.07 10.42
N PRO A 10 -11.45 -10.10 9.57
CA PRO A 10 -10.13 -10.27 8.96
C PRO A 10 -9.72 -9.08 8.11
N PHE A 11 -10.65 -8.52 7.34
CA PHE A 11 -10.38 -7.33 6.51
C PHE A 11 -9.87 -6.16 7.35
N ILE A 12 -10.55 -5.85 8.46
CA ILE A 12 -10.16 -4.75 9.36
C ILE A 12 -8.77 -5.00 9.96
N VAL A 13 -8.50 -6.23 10.40
CA VAL A 13 -7.20 -6.60 10.98
C VAL A 13 -6.07 -6.46 9.97
N ILE A 14 -6.27 -6.97 8.75
CA ILE A 14 -5.29 -6.88 7.65
C ILE A 14 -5.06 -5.42 7.25
N PHE A 15 -6.14 -4.64 7.19
CA PHE A 15 -6.06 -3.21 6.90
C PHE A 15 -5.27 -2.44 7.95
N LEU A 16 -5.52 -2.70 9.23
CA LEU A 16 -4.73 -2.13 10.32
C LEU A 16 -3.27 -2.55 10.24
N LEU A 17 -3.00 -3.81 9.91
CA LEU A 17 -1.65 -4.35 9.77
C LEU A 17 -0.88 -3.65 8.64
N PHE A 18 -1.45 -3.55 7.43
CA PHE A 18 -0.80 -2.83 6.32
C PHE A 18 -0.70 -1.34 6.58
N SER A 19 -1.73 -0.72 7.18
CA SER A 19 -1.66 0.69 7.57
C SER A 19 -0.54 0.95 8.56
N THR A 20 -0.34 0.09 9.55
CA THR A 20 0.74 0.21 10.54
C THR A 20 2.09 -0.06 9.88
N LEU A 21 2.20 -1.10 9.06
CA LEU A 21 3.41 -1.43 8.32
C LEU A 21 3.88 -0.24 7.46
N TYR A 22 2.98 0.37 6.71
CA TYR A 22 3.28 1.51 5.86
C TYR A 22 3.45 2.83 6.61
N ALA A 23 2.95 2.95 7.83
CA ALA A 23 3.18 4.11 8.69
C ALA A 23 4.53 4.03 9.42
N LEU A 24 5.01 2.82 9.74
CA LEU A 24 6.29 2.59 10.42
C LEU A 24 7.47 2.43 9.45
N ALA A 25 7.23 1.93 8.24
CA ALA A 25 8.28 1.75 7.22
C ALA A 25 9.07 3.03 6.86
N PRO A 26 8.46 4.22 6.77
CA PRO A 26 9.17 5.44 6.47
C PRO A 26 9.78 6.07 7.73
N ASN A 27 11.08 6.35 7.72
CA ASN A 27 11.76 7.16 8.75
C ASN A 27 11.50 8.67 8.60
N ILE A 28 10.33 9.05 8.07
CA ILE A 28 9.92 10.44 7.83
C ILE A 28 8.50 10.63 8.35
N ASN A 29 8.18 11.82 8.86
CA ASN A 29 6.85 12.14 9.38
C ASN A 29 5.81 12.22 8.26
N ILE A 30 5.27 11.07 7.86
CA ILE A 30 4.16 11.02 6.90
C ILE A 30 2.85 11.16 7.65
N LYS A 31 1.94 12.00 7.14
CA LYS A 31 0.56 12.07 7.66
C LYS A 31 -0.09 10.69 7.49
N PHE A 32 -0.64 10.11 8.56
CA PHE A 32 -1.38 8.83 8.55
C PHE A 32 -2.43 8.74 7.42
N LYS A 33 -3.04 9.88 7.05
CA LYS A 33 -4.01 9.96 5.94
C LYS A 33 -3.42 9.66 4.56
N SER A 34 -2.11 9.84 4.35
CA SER A 34 -1.42 9.52 3.10
C SER A 34 -1.20 8.01 2.91
N VAL A 35 -1.30 7.23 3.99
CA VAL A 35 -0.93 5.82 4.04
C VAL A 35 -2.13 4.89 3.78
N LEU A 36 -3.33 5.40 4.07
CA LEU A 36 -4.62 4.71 3.89
C LEU A 36 -4.87 4.19 2.46
N PRO A 37 -4.54 4.91 1.36
CA PRO A 37 -4.86 4.46 0.01
C PRO A 37 -4.11 3.17 -0.37
N GLY A 38 -2.81 3.12 -0.12
CA GLY A 38 -1.99 1.93 -0.37
C GLY A 38 -2.33 0.80 0.60
N ALA A 39 -2.65 1.10 1.86
CA ALA A 39 -3.11 0.09 2.82
C ALA A 39 -4.44 -0.56 2.39
N LEU A 40 -5.37 0.24 1.85
CA LEU A 40 -6.66 -0.25 1.34
C LEU A 40 -6.44 -1.16 0.12
N PHE A 41 -5.63 -0.71 -0.83
CA PHE A 41 -5.26 -1.50 -2.00
C PHE A 41 -4.61 -2.83 -1.60
N ALA A 42 -3.57 -2.78 -0.77
CA ALA A 42 -2.84 -3.96 -0.32
C ALA A 42 -3.78 -4.96 0.39
N SER A 43 -4.70 -4.47 1.24
CA SER A 43 -5.65 -5.33 1.94
C SER A 43 -6.60 -6.06 1.01
N ILE A 44 -7.16 -5.34 0.03
CA ILE A 44 -8.09 -5.92 -0.97
C ILE A 44 -7.35 -6.96 -1.81
N VAL A 45 -6.18 -6.60 -2.35
CA VAL A 45 -5.40 -7.48 -3.21
C VAL A 45 -4.88 -8.69 -2.43
N TRP A 46 -4.51 -8.53 -1.16
CA TRP A 46 -4.04 -9.65 -0.33
C TRP A 46 -5.15 -10.66 -0.04
N ILE A 47 -6.38 -10.22 0.21
CA ILE A 47 -7.53 -11.11 0.41
C ILE A 47 -7.86 -11.86 -0.89
N LEU A 48 -7.90 -11.16 -2.02
CA LEU A 48 -8.08 -11.77 -3.33
C LEU A 48 -6.95 -12.75 -3.65
N GLY A 49 -5.71 -12.38 -3.34
CA GLY A 49 -4.52 -13.21 -3.47
C GLY A 49 -4.62 -14.48 -2.64
N THR A 50 -5.09 -14.37 -1.39
CA THR A 50 -5.31 -15.52 -0.49
C THR A 50 -6.36 -16.48 -1.06
N ALA A 51 -7.47 -15.94 -1.58
CA ALA A 51 -8.51 -16.75 -2.18
C ALA A 51 -8.03 -17.44 -3.47
N ALA A 52 -7.37 -16.69 -4.36
CA ALA A 52 -6.81 -17.21 -5.60
C ALA A 52 -5.72 -18.25 -5.36
N PHE A 53 -4.85 -18.01 -4.38
CA PHE A 53 -3.80 -18.94 -3.99
C PHE A 53 -4.38 -20.21 -3.35
N GLY A 54 -5.41 -20.10 -2.51
CA GLY A 54 -6.14 -21.24 -1.98
C GLY A 54 -6.69 -22.13 -3.09
N PHE A 55 -7.29 -21.52 -4.12
CA PHE A 55 -7.73 -22.25 -5.31
C PHE A 55 -6.57 -22.89 -6.08
N TYR A 56 -5.46 -22.16 -6.28
CA TYR A 56 -4.27 -22.71 -6.94
C TYR A 56 -3.75 -23.96 -6.21
N VAL A 57 -3.58 -23.88 -4.89
CA VAL A 57 -3.06 -24.99 -4.07
C VAL A 57 -4.02 -26.17 -4.04
N SER A 58 -5.34 -25.95 -4.01
CA SER A 58 -6.31 -27.06 -4.05
C SER A 58 -6.22 -27.88 -5.35
N ASN A 59 -5.86 -27.24 -6.46
CA ASN A 59 -5.65 -27.92 -7.74
C ASN A 59 -4.24 -28.57 -7.85
N PHE A 60 -3.31 -28.21 -6.96
CA PHE A 60 -1.91 -28.65 -6.99
C PHE A 60 -1.66 -30.03 -6.33
N SER A 61 -2.70 -30.69 -5.82
CA SER A 61 -2.62 -31.96 -5.07
C SER A 61 -1.87 -33.08 -5.82
N ASN A 62 -1.94 -33.11 -7.16
CA ASN A 62 -1.26 -34.14 -7.96
C ASN A 62 0.26 -33.94 -8.04
N TYR A 63 0.77 -32.70 -8.02
CA TYR A 63 2.22 -32.43 -8.04
C TYR A 63 2.88 -32.69 -6.68
N SER A 64 2.14 -32.48 -5.58
CA SER A 64 2.62 -32.78 -4.23
C SER A 64 2.94 -34.26 -4.01
N LYS A 65 2.29 -35.19 -4.75
CA LYS A 65 2.55 -36.64 -4.64
C LYS A 65 3.91 -37.04 -5.23
N THR A 66 4.38 -36.35 -6.26
CA THR A 66 5.64 -36.65 -6.94
C THR A 66 6.84 -36.01 -6.24
N TYR A 67 6.68 -34.79 -5.72
CA TYR A 67 7.78 -34.00 -5.13
C TYR A 67 7.76 -33.95 -3.60
N GLY A 68 6.76 -34.54 -2.95
CA GLY A 68 6.68 -34.64 -1.50
C GLY A 68 6.79 -33.27 -0.81
N SER A 69 7.71 -33.17 0.15
CA SER A 69 7.95 -31.96 0.96
C SER A 69 8.48 -30.76 0.16
N ILE A 70 9.18 -30.98 -0.96
CA ILE A 70 9.72 -29.92 -1.81
C ILE A 70 8.57 -29.12 -2.45
N GLY A 71 7.47 -29.79 -2.82
CA GLY A 71 6.27 -29.12 -3.32
C GLY A 71 5.69 -28.12 -2.33
N GLY A 72 5.71 -28.45 -1.03
CA GLY A 72 5.27 -27.54 0.03
C GLY A 72 6.14 -26.28 0.15
N ILE A 73 7.46 -26.43 0.05
CA ILE A 73 8.41 -25.29 0.08
C ILE A 73 8.18 -24.36 -1.12
N ILE A 74 8.01 -24.92 -2.32
CA ILE A 74 7.76 -24.13 -3.54
C ILE A 74 6.46 -23.34 -3.42
N VAL A 75 5.39 -23.98 -2.92
CA VAL A 75 4.09 -23.34 -2.67
C VAL A 75 4.25 -22.20 -1.65
N LEU A 76 4.97 -22.44 -0.55
CA LEU A 76 5.24 -21.41 0.45
C LEU A 76 6.06 -20.24 -0.13
N MET A 77 7.11 -20.52 -0.90
CA MET A 77 7.91 -19.50 -1.58
C MET A 77 7.07 -18.66 -2.54
N LEU A 78 6.20 -19.29 -3.31
CA LEU A 78 5.27 -18.58 -4.20
C LEU A 78 4.30 -17.69 -3.40
N TRP A 79 3.78 -18.19 -2.27
CA TRP A 79 2.91 -17.40 -1.40
C TRP A 79 3.59 -16.16 -0.84
N LEU A 80 4.82 -16.33 -0.34
CA LEU A 80 5.63 -15.24 0.19
C LEU A 80 6.02 -14.26 -0.91
N TYR A 81 6.33 -14.74 -2.12
CA TYR A 81 6.62 -13.90 -3.28
C TYR A 81 5.42 -13.01 -3.65
N ILE A 82 4.22 -13.59 -3.76
CA ILE A 82 2.99 -12.84 -4.04
C ILE A 82 2.73 -11.81 -2.93
N THR A 83 2.84 -12.22 -1.66
CA THR A 83 2.63 -11.33 -0.51
C THR A 83 3.62 -10.16 -0.51
N GLY A 84 4.90 -10.44 -0.76
CA GLY A 84 5.95 -9.42 -0.86
C GLY A 84 5.68 -8.45 -2.00
N PHE A 85 5.25 -8.93 -3.16
CA PHE A 85 4.89 -8.09 -4.29
C PHE A 85 3.73 -7.14 -3.95
N ILE A 86 2.69 -7.63 -3.28
CA ILE A 86 1.56 -6.82 -2.83
C ILE A 86 2.02 -5.71 -1.88
N ILE A 87 2.92 -6.04 -0.94
CA ILE A 87 3.47 -5.08 0.02
C ILE A 87 4.21 -3.96 -0.72
N ILE A 88 5.09 -4.31 -1.67
CA ILE A 88 5.89 -3.35 -2.42
C ILE A 88 4.99 -2.43 -3.25
N VAL A 89 4.04 -2.98 -4.00
CA VAL A 89 3.14 -2.18 -4.84
C VAL A 89 2.28 -1.24 -3.98
N GLY A 90 1.75 -1.71 -2.84
CA GLY A 90 1.00 -0.83 -1.94
C GLY A 90 1.86 0.28 -1.33
N ALA A 91 3.14 0.01 -1.05
CA ALA A 91 4.09 1.03 -0.61
C ALA A 91 4.40 2.05 -1.70
N GLU A 92 4.57 1.61 -2.95
CA GLU A 92 4.79 2.47 -4.11
C GLU A 92 3.60 3.41 -4.37
N ILE A 93 2.37 2.91 -4.23
CA ILE A 93 1.16 3.75 -4.31
C ILE A 93 1.20 4.86 -3.25
N ASN A 94 1.55 4.51 -2.01
CA ASN A 94 1.69 5.49 -0.93
C ASN A 94 2.79 6.51 -1.22
N ALA A 95 3.94 6.06 -1.74
CA ALA A 95 5.06 6.93 -2.11
C ALA A 95 4.67 7.90 -3.24
N SER A 96 4.01 7.42 -4.30
CA SER A 96 3.54 8.24 -5.43
C SER A 96 2.57 9.33 -4.98
N ILE A 97 1.64 9.00 -4.09
CA ILE A 97 0.68 9.97 -3.55
C ILE A 97 1.40 11.02 -2.70
N ASN A 98 2.37 10.60 -1.89
CA ASN A 98 3.14 11.52 -1.09
C ASN A 98 3.99 12.48 -1.95
N GLN A 99 4.66 11.96 -2.98
CA GLN A 99 5.45 12.75 -3.91
C GLN A 99 4.61 13.82 -4.62
N ARG A 100 3.42 13.47 -5.12
CA ARG A 100 2.50 14.43 -5.76
C ARG A 100 2.04 15.54 -4.80
N ARG A 101 1.89 15.23 -3.51
CA ARG A 101 1.53 16.22 -2.48
C ARG A 101 2.69 17.17 -2.19
N THR A 102 3.92 16.67 -2.12
CA THR A 102 5.11 17.50 -1.90
C THR A 102 5.31 18.48 -3.05
N LEU A 103 5.18 18.03 -4.30
CA LEU A 103 5.31 18.90 -5.49
C LEU A 103 4.28 20.04 -5.49
N LYS A 104 2.99 19.71 -5.31
CA LYS A 104 1.93 20.73 -5.20
C LYS A 104 2.16 21.75 -4.08
N HIS A 105 2.79 21.33 -2.98
CA HIS A 105 3.07 22.24 -1.87
C HIS A 105 4.21 23.20 -2.21
N GLY A 106 5.25 22.72 -2.92
CA GLY A 106 6.36 23.56 -3.41
C GLY A 106 5.88 24.71 -4.29
N ASP A 107 5.11 24.41 -5.33
CA ASP A 107 4.58 25.42 -6.26
C ASP A 107 3.78 26.51 -5.53
N SER A 108 2.94 26.09 -4.57
CA SER A 108 2.11 27.01 -3.78
C SER A 108 2.90 27.91 -2.81
N LEU A 109 4.11 27.50 -2.42
CA LEU A 109 4.96 28.32 -1.56
C LEU A 109 5.69 29.37 -2.38
N GLU A 110 6.22 29.00 -3.56
CA GLU A 110 6.84 29.95 -4.48
C GLU A 110 5.88 31.05 -4.92
N GLU A 111 4.63 30.68 -5.26
CA GLU A 111 3.58 31.63 -5.64
C GLU A 111 3.24 32.61 -4.49
N ARG A 112 3.18 32.12 -3.24
CA ARG A 112 2.93 32.96 -2.05
C ARG A 112 4.10 33.86 -1.67
N GLU A 113 5.33 33.45 -1.93
CA GLU A 113 6.52 34.27 -1.68
C GLU A 113 6.62 35.37 -2.76
N PHE A 114 6.28 35.05 -4.02
CA PHE A 114 6.18 36.03 -5.11
C PHE A 114 5.10 37.07 -4.84
N GLU A 115 3.88 36.64 -4.49
CA GLU A 115 2.75 37.53 -4.16
C GLU A 115 3.06 38.41 -2.94
N ARG A 116 3.77 37.88 -1.93
CA ARG A 116 4.25 38.68 -0.79
C ARG A 116 5.34 39.68 -1.19
N ALA A 117 6.29 39.29 -2.05
CA ALA A 117 7.34 40.18 -2.52
C ALA A 117 6.78 41.35 -3.34
N GLU A 118 5.74 41.09 -4.14
CA GLU A 118 5.03 42.10 -4.93
C GLU A 118 4.23 43.06 -4.05
N MET A 119 3.51 42.54 -3.04
CA MET A 119 2.82 43.40 -2.06
C MET A 119 3.79 44.27 -1.23
N GLN A 120 5.04 43.82 -1.02
CA GLN A 120 6.07 44.56 -0.30
C GLN A 120 6.70 45.68 -1.15
N ASN A 121 6.68 45.57 -2.48
CA ASN A 121 7.30 46.56 -3.38
C ASN A 121 6.36 46.97 -4.54
N PRO A 122 5.38 47.87 -4.29
CA PRO A 122 4.33 48.23 -5.26
C PRO A 122 4.80 49.14 -6.42
N HIS A 123 6.11 49.32 -6.63
CA HIS A 123 6.68 50.24 -7.62
C HIS A 123 7.50 49.57 -8.72
N THR A 124 7.48 48.25 -8.85
CA THR A 124 8.33 47.50 -9.79
C THR A 124 7.91 47.61 -11.27
N GLU A 125 6.70 48.09 -11.59
CA GLU A 125 6.18 48.22 -12.97
C GLU A 125 5.95 49.68 -13.44
N ARG A 126 6.93 50.58 -13.26
CA ARG A 126 6.92 51.87 -13.97
C ARG A 126 8.15 52.04 -14.85
#